data_AF-A0A923CA73-F1
#
_entry.id   AF-A0A923CA73-F1
#
_cell.length_a   1.000
_cell.length_b   1.000
_cell.length_c   1.000
_cell.angle_alpha   90.00
_cell.angle_beta   90.00
_cell.angle_gamma   90.00
#
_symmetry.space_group_name_H-M   'P 1'
#
loop_
_entity.id
_entity.type
_entity.pdbx_description
1 polymer ?
#
loop_
_entity_poly.entity_id
_entity_poly.type
_entity_poly.pdbx_seq_one_letter_code
_entity_poly.pdbx_strand_id
1 'polypeptide(L)' 'MSNLFEAQVLSVHHWTDRLFSFTTTRDPGFRYQSGQFAMIGLLVDGRPLLRAYSMV' A
#
# COMPACT_ATOMS: atom_id res chain seq x y z
N MET A 1 -10.69 -10.42 -13.69
CA MET A 1 -9.93 -10.52 -12.43
C MET A 1 -9.30 -9.17 -12.13
N SER A 2 -9.49 -8.62 -10.94
CA SER A 2 -8.86 -7.36 -10.54
C SER A 2 -7.42 -7.61 -10.11
N ASN A 3 -6.46 -6.88 -10.69
CA ASN A 3 -5.03 -7.00 -10.35
C ASN A 3 -4.66 -6.30 -9.03
N LEU A 4 -5.62 -6.16 -8.10
CA LEU A 4 -5.46 -5.46 -6.82
C LEU A 4 -5.96 -6.36 -5.69
N PHE A 5 -5.28 -6.30 -4.55
CA PHE A 5 -5.65 -7.00 -3.33
C PHE A 5 -6.04 -5.97 -2.27
N GLU A 6 -7.10 -6.22 -1.53
CA GLU A 6 -7.42 -5.42 -0.35
C GLU A 6 -6.49 -5.82 0.81
N ALA A 7 -5.98 -4.81 1.51
CA ALA A 7 -5.11 -5.00 2.65
C ALA A 7 -5.60 -4.15 3.82
N GLN A 8 -5.55 -4.71 5.02
CA GLN A 8 -5.94 -4.00 6.25
C GLN A 8 -4.73 -3.27 6.81
N VAL A 9 -4.90 -1.99 7.17
CA VAL A 9 -3.89 -1.22 7.90
C VAL A 9 -3.75 -1.76 9.31
N LEU A 10 -2.51 -2.05 9.73
CA LEU A 10 -2.18 -2.63 11.03
C LEU A 10 -1.60 -1.59 11.99
N SER A 11 -0.80 -0.66 11.48
CA SER A 11 -0.25 0.44 12.27
C SER A 11 -0.06 1.68 11.43
N VAL A 12 -0.10 2.84 12.08
CA VAL A 12 0.19 4.14 11.48
C VAL A 12 1.12 4.90 12.43
N HIS A 13 2.18 5.47 11.89
CA HIS A 13 3.10 6.31 12.62
C HIS A 13 3.34 7.62 11.87
N HIS A 14 3.08 8.74 12.54
CA HIS A 14 3.36 10.08 12.01
C HIS A 14 4.71 10.56 12.53
N TRP A 15 5.65 10.79 11.63
CA TRP A 15 6.97 11.33 11.95
C TRP A 15 6.93 12.85 12.07
N THR A 16 6.19 13.50 11.17
CA THR A 16 5.93 14.94 11.14
C THR A 16 4.54 15.19 10.54
N ASP A 17 4.13 16.45 10.46
CA ASP A 17 2.87 16.85 9.81
C ASP A 17 2.77 16.46 8.32
N ARG A 18 3.90 16.14 7.67
CA ARG A 18 3.97 15.81 6.23
C ARG A 18 4.50 14.41 5.93
N LEU A 19 4.97 13.68 6.95
CA LEU A 19 5.60 12.37 6.77
C LEU A 19 4.99 11.38 7.75
N PHE A 20 4.50 10.28 7.19
CA PHE A 20 3.98 9.15 7.96
C PHE A 20 4.36 7.84 7.28
N SER A 21 4.32 6.77 8.06
CA SER A 21 4.48 5.40 7.60
C SER A 21 3.33 4.57 8.14
N PHE A 22 2.94 3.53 7.42
CA PHE A 22 1.93 2.59 7.87
C PHE A 22 2.29 1.18 7.42
N THR A 23 1.82 0.20 8.17
CA THR A 23 1.98 -1.22 7.83
C THR A 23 0.62 -1.81 7.48
N THR A 24 0.62 -2.86 6.66
CA THR A 24 -0.61 -3.55 6.25
C THR A 24 -0.44 -5.05 6.30
N THR A 25 -1.56 -5.78 6.25
CA THR A 25 -1.55 -7.21 5.97
C THR A 25 -0.98 -7.48 4.58
N ARG A 26 -0.19 -8.55 4.43
CA ARG A 26 0.35 -8.97 3.13
C ARG A 26 -0.37 -10.22 2.63
N ASP A 27 -0.90 -10.17 1.41
CA ASP A 27 -1.40 -11.36 0.74
C ASP A 27 -0.28 -12.42 0.63
N PRO A 28 -0.51 -13.71 0.95
CA PRO A 28 0.52 -14.74 0.89
C PRO A 28 1.15 -14.94 -0.50
N GLY A 29 0.41 -14.61 -1.57
CA GLY A 29 0.87 -14.66 -2.96
C GLY A 29 1.67 -13.43 -3.39
N PHE A 30 1.61 -12.33 -2.64
CA PHE A 30 2.35 -11.11 -2.97
C PHE A 30 3.85 -11.27 -2.64
N ARG A 31 4.67 -11.28 -3.70
CA ARG A 31 6.14 -11.42 -3.63
C ARG A 31 6.81 -10.22 -4.29
N TYR A 32 7.90 -9.75 -3.71
CA TYR A 32 8.73 -8.67 -4.24
C TYR A 32 10.19 -8.89 -3.87
N GLN A 33 11.09 -8.23 -4.60
CA GLN A 33 12.51 -8.10 -4.25
C GLN A 33 12.75 -6.74 -3.58
N SER A 34 13.69 -6.70 -2.64
CA SER A 34 14.06 -5.45 -1.96
C SER A 34 14.47 -4.37 -2.97
N GLY A 35 13.89 -3.17 -2.82
CA GLY A 35 14.08 -2.05 -3.75
C GLY A 35 13.00 -1.94 -4.84
N GLN A 36 12.08 -2.90 -4.96
CA GLN A 36 10.92 -2.78 -5.86
C GLN A 36 9.82 -1.90 -5.25
N PHE A 37 8.88 -1.46 -6.11
CA PHE A 37 7.69 -0.71 -5.74
C PHE A 37 6.42 -1.41 -6.22
N ALA A 38 5.28 -1.06 -5.60
CA ALA A 38 3.96 -1.50 -6.02
C ALA A 38 2.99 -0.32 -6.12
N MET A 39 1.89 -0.53 -6.84
CA MET A 39 0.79 0.44 -6.88
C MET A 39 -0.09 0.25 -5.63
N ILE A 40 -0.14 1.28 -4.78
CA ILE A 40 -0.98 1.31 -3.57
C ILE A 40 -1.98 2.45 -3.72
N GLY A 41 -3.18 2.29 -3.16
CA GLY A 41 -4.17 3.35 -3.17
C GLY A 41 -5.46 3.02 -2.44
N LEU A 42 -6.46 3.87 -2.67
CA LEU A 42 -7.79 3.77 -2.08
C LEU A 42 -8.85 3.77 -3.19
N LEU A 43 -10.00 3.18 -2.91
CA LEU A 43 -11.18 3.37 -3.75
C LEU A 43 -11.79 4.74 -3.45
N VAL A 44 -11.92 5.58 -4.47
CA VAL A 44 -12.53 6.90 -4.41
C VAL A 44 -13.55 6.99 -5.54
N ASP A 45 -14.81 7.30 -5.24
CA ASP A 45 -15.90 7.37 -6.22
C ASP A 45 -16.03 6.11 -7.11
N GLY A 46 -15.81 4.93 -6.50
CA GLY A 46 -15.86 3.64 -7.20
C GLY A 46 -14.67 3.37 -8.13
N ARG A 47 -13.62 4.19 -8.09
CA ARG A 47 -12.41 4.04 -8.92
C ARG A 47 -11.15 3.93 -8.06
N PRO A 48 -10.19 3.06 -8.39
CA PRO A 48 -8.91 2.99 -7.68
C PRO A 48 -8.05 4.24 -7.94
N LEU A 49 -7.74 4.99 -6.89
CA LEU A 49 -6.78 6.08 -6.92
C LEU A 49 -5.41 5.58 -6.46
N LEU A 50 -4.55 5.24 -7.42
CA LEU A 50 -3.29 4.53 -7.16
C LEU A 50 -2.06 5.44 -7.33
N ARG A 51 -1.02 5.19 -6.54
CA ARG A 51 0.32 5.78 -6.69
C ARG A 51 1.39 4.70 -6.47
N ALA A 52 2.54 4.89 -7.08
CA ALA A 52 3.69 4.02 -6.88
C ALA A 52 4.32 4.29 -5.50
N TYR A 53 4.50 3.24 -4.71
CA TYR A 53 5.17 3.28 -3.41
C TYR A 53 6.21 2.16 -3.34
N SER A 54 7.42 2.48 -2.87
CA SER A 54 8.46 1.50 -2.58
C SER A 54 8.01 0.55 -1.46
N MET A 55 8.38 -0.73 -1.58
CA MET A 55 8.19 -1.69 -0.50
C MET A 55 9.34 -1.53 0.49
N VAL A 56 8.99 -1.25 1.76
CA VAL A 56 9.91 -0.98 2.86
C VAL A 56 9.79 -2.05 3.94
#